data_AF-D7G9A9-F1
#
_entry.id   AF-D7G9A9-F1
#
_cell.length_a   1.000
_cell.length_b   1.000
_cell.length_c   1.000
_cell.angle_alpha   90.00
_cell.angle_beta   90.00
_cell.angle_gamma   90.00
#
_symmetry.space_group_name_H-M   'P 1'
#
loop_
_entity.id
_entity.type
_entity.pdbx_description
1 polymer ?
#
loop_
_entity_poly.entity_id
_entity_poly.type
_entity_poly.pdbx_seq_one_letter_code
_entity_poly.pdbx_strand_id
1 'polypeptide(L)'
;MNGELDFDRYISDPLTVGGYKADLRLYVVVTSLHPMTVSVYRDGIVRFATSKYVGSPHHDLFGHLTNCSINKRSPFASQEKDVIGGGCKWTLRRLQRWVEESSAHGVERWDRLWAKIRSLVCLTVLPLADVVPGGVGHDSCFELFGFDVMVDCRLSRPHLIEVNCSPALGLDEPADR
;
A
#
# COMPACT_ATOMS: atom_id res chain seq x y z
N MET A 1 26.14 -7.63 -11.17
CA MET A 1 24.99 -8.45 -10.76
C MET A 1 24.06 -8.53 -11.94
N ASN A 2 23.92 -9.70 -12.58
CA ASN A 2 22.83 -9.93 -13.52
C ASN A 2 21.57 -10.01 -12.67
N GLY A 3 20.69 -9.01 -12.77
CA GLY A 3 19.44 -8.99 -12.02
C GLY A 3 18.50 -10.05 -12.56
N GLU A 4 18.04 -10.95 -11.70
CA GLU A 4 16.88 -11.80 -11.98
C GLU A 4 15.65 -10.89 -12.09
N LEU A 5 14.81 -11.10 -13.10
CA LEU A 5 13.63 -10.30 -13.37
C LEU A 5 12.39 -11.13 -13.09
N ASP A 6 11.52 -10.63 -12.22
CA ASP A 6 10.20 -11.20 -11.98
C ASP A 6 9.17 -10.57 -12.92
N PHE A 7 8.30 -11.41 -13.47
CA PHE A 7 7.18 -10.98 -14.32
C PHE A 7 5.87 -11.26 -13.59
N ASP A 8 5.11 -10.21 -13.30
CA ASP A 8 3.79 -10.31 -12.70
C ASP A 8 2.71 -9.73 -13.63
N ARG A 9 1.48 -10.20 -13.44
CA ARG A 9 0.31 -9.70 -14.17
C ARG A 9 0.00 -8.28 -13.74
N TYR A 10 -0.02 -7.37 -14.71
CA TYR A 10 -0.43 -5.99 -14.49
C TYR A 10 -1.89 -5.88 -14.02
N ILE A 11 -2.13 -5.10 -12.96
CA ILE A 11 -3.47 -4.77 -12.46
C ILE A 11 -4.03 -3.61 -13.29
N SER A 12 -4.88 -3.94 -14.26
CA SER A 12 -5.47 -3.00 -15.24
C SER A 12 -6.64 -2.17 -14.71
N ASP A 13 -7.26 -2.59 -13.61
CA ASP A 13 -8.42 -1.92 -13.00
C ASP A 13 -8.12 -1.48 -11.56
N PRO A 14 -7.08 -0.65 -11.33
CA PRO A 14 -6.71 -0.25 -9.99
C PRO A 14 -7.71 0.75 -9.40
N LEU A 15 -7.68 0.90 -8.08
CA LEU A 15 -8.32 2.02 -7.39
C LEU A 15 -7.75 3.33 -7.91
N THR A 16 -8.64 4.22 -8.33
CA THR A 16 -8.31 5.60 -8.69
C THR A 16 -9.10 6.58 -7.84
N VAL A 17 -8.44 7.62 -7.34
CA VAL A 17 -9.08 8.73 -6.64
C VAL A 17 -8.91 9.98 -7.49
N GLY A 18 -10.02 10.60 -7.92
CA GLY A 18 -9.97 11.72 -8.87
C GLY A 18 -9.33 11.36 -10.23
N GLY A 19 -9.29 10.06 -10.57
CA GLY A 19 -8.62 9.55 -11.76
C GLY A 19 -7.14 9.24 -11.59
N TYR A 20 -6.55 9.43 -10.40
CA TYR A 20 -5.15 9.10 -10.12
C TYR A 20 -5.04 7.72 -9.49
N LYS A 21 -4.22 6.84 -10.08
CA LYS A 21 -3.94 5.50 -9.57
C LYS A 21 -3.34 5.57 -8.16
N ALA A 22 -3.72 4.66 -7.29
CA ALA A 22 -3.23 4.59 -5.91
C ALA A 22 -2.71 3.21 -5.52
N ASP A 23 -1.68 3.20 -4.66
CA ASP A 23 -1.28 2.04 -3.87
C ASP A 23 -1.25 2.40 -2.38
N LEU A 24 -1.29 1.36 -1.53
CA LEU A 24 -1.26 1.48 -0.07
C LEU A 24 0.06 0.95 0.46
N ARG A 25 0.79 1.78 1.19
CA ARG A 25 1.89 1.40 2.08
C ARG A 25 1.33 1.17 3.49
N LEU A 26 1.33 -0.08 3.91
CA LEU A 26 0.92 -0.51 5.25
C LEU A 26 2.15 -0.86 6.08
N TYR A 27 2.17 -0.45 7.34
CA TYR A 27 3.23 -0.79 8.29
C TYR A 27 2.79 -1.96 9.15
N VAL A 28 3.54 -3.06 9.10
CA VAL A 28 3.24 -4.30 9.81
C VAL A 28 4.42 -4.66 10.68
N VAL A 29 4.20 -4.81 11.99
CA VAL A 29 5.21 -5.32 12.92
C VAL A 29 4.92 -6.76 13.28
N VAL A 30 5.93 -7.61 13.18
CA VAL A 30 5.91 -8.97 13.72
C VAL A 30 6.79 -8.96 14.96
N THR A 31 6.21 -9.23 16.12
CA THR A 31 6.93 -9.18 17.42
C THR A 31 7.19 -10.55 18.02
N SER A 32 6.51 -11.58 17.53
CA SER A 32 6.79 -12.98 17.85
C SER A 32 6.22 -13.85 16.74
N LEU A 33 6.87 -14.99 16.48
CA LEU A 33 6.37 -16.05 15.61
C LEU A 33 5.84 -17.25 16.41
N HIS A 34 6.13 -17.31 17.72
CA HIS A 34 5.86 -18.46 18.59
C HIS A 34 5.46 -18.01 20.02
N PRO A 35 4.19 -17.65 20.28
CA PRO A 35 3.06 -17.62 19.36
C PRO A 35 3.08 -16.41 18.42
N MET A 36 2.59 -16.60 17.20
CA MET A 36 2.59 -15.55 16.17
C MET A 36 1.80 -14.31 16.61
N THR A 37 2.49 -13.18 16.69
CA THR A 37 1.94 -11.88 17.03
C THR A 37 2.28 -10.88 15.92
N VAL A 38 1.26 -10.55 15.12
CA VAL A 38 1.35 -9.61 14.00
C VAL A 38 0.43 -8.43 14.26
N SER A 39 0.96 -7.21 14.18
CA SER A 39 0.19 -5.98 14.35
C SER A 39 0.32 -5.10 13.10
N VAL A 40 -0.82 -4.66 12.57
CA VAL A 40 -0.88 -3.68 11.48
C VAL A 40 -1.08 -2.30 12.11
N TYR A 41 -0.25 -1.32 11.75
CA TYR A 41 -0.44 0.05 12.20
C TYR A 41 -1.81 0.57 11.75
N ARG A 42 -2.44 1.39 12.60
CA ARG A 42 -3.81 1.88 12.37
C ARG A 42 -3.92 2.85 11.20
N ASP A 43 -2.80 3.39 10.75
CA ASP A 43 -2.72 4.27 9.59
C ASP A 43 -1.66 3.73 8.62
N GLY A 44 -1.49 4.43 7.51
CA GLY A 44 -0.51 4.11 6.48
C GLY A 44 -0.40 5.26 5.49
N ILE A 45 0.33 5.03 4.41
CA ILE A 45 0.49 6.03 3.35
C ILE A 45 -0.20 5.51 2.10
N VAL A 46 -1.05 6.35 1.52
CA VAL A 46 -1.60 6.14 0.19
C VAL A 46 -0.77 6.96 -0.77
N ARG A 47 -0.16 6.30 -1.75
CA ARG A 47 0.69 6.96 -2.74
C ARG A 47 -0.04 7.04 -4.06
N PHE A 48 -0.08 8.24 -4.63
CA PHE A 48 -0.77 8.51 -5.87
C PHE A 48 0.20 8.69 -7.03
N ALA A 49 -0.25 8.22 -8.19
CA ALA A 49 0.23 8.69 -9.47
C ALA A 49 0.02 10.20 -9.62
N THR A 50 0.82 10.84 -10.45
CA THR A 50 0.74 12.30 -10.71
C THR A 50 0.07 12.64 -12.03
N SER A 51 -0.09 11.66 -12.93
CA SER A 51 -0.94 11.74 -14.11
C SER A 51 -2.22 10.92 -13.91
N LYS A 52 -3.28 11.27 -14.66
CA LYS A 52 -4.52 10.47 -14.66
C LYS A 52 -4.26 9.10 -15.28
N TYR A 53 -4.86 8.09 -14.66
CA TYR A 53 -4.76 6.71 -15.12
C TYR A 53 -5.50 6.50 -16.44
N VAL A 54 -4.84 5.88 -17.40
CA VAL A 54 -5.41 5.47 -18.68
C VAL A 54 -5.16 3.96 -18.81
N GLY A 55 -6.16 3.16 -19.20
CA GLY A 55 -6.05 1.69 -19.14
C GLY A 55 -4.94 1.05 -19.97
N SER A 56 -4.34 1.78 -20.93
CA SER A 56 -3.18 1.32 -21.70
C SER A 56 -1.87 1.79 -21.05
N PRO A 57 -1.00 0.89 -20.55
CA PRO A 57 0.25 1.24 -19.87
C PRO A 57 1.35 1.80 -20.78
N HIS A 58 1.03 2.09 -22.04
CA HIS A 58 1.99 2.56 -23.00
C HIS A 58 2.21 4.07 -22.83
N HIS A 59 3.45 4.43 -22.49
CA HIS A 59 4.04 5.78 -22.55
C HIS A 59 3.89 6.74 -21.36
N ASP A 60 3.03 6.49 -20.36
CA ASP A 60 2.94 7.36 -19.18
C ASP A 60 3.31 6.66 -17.86
N LEU A 61 4.59 6.73 -17.50
CA LEU A 61 5.06 6.17 -16.22
C LEU A 61 4.40 6.86 -15.01
N PHE A 62 4.05 8.14 -15.12
CA PHE A 62 3.52 8.94 -14.01
C PHE A 62 2.05 8.66 -13.72
N GLY A 63 1.34 7.98 -14.63
CA GLY A 63 -0.03 7.49 -14.43
C GLY A 63 -0.09 6.04 -13.93
N HIS A 64 0.95 5.25 -14.22
CA HIS A 64 0.94 3.80 -14.01
C HIS A 64 1.78 3.34 -12.81
N LEU A 65 2.78 4.13 -12.42
CA LEU A 65 3.62 3.91 -11.25
C LEU A 65 3.28 4.95 -10.18
N THR A 66 3.24 4.50 -8.93
CA THR A 66 2.83 5.30 -7.77
C THR A 66 4.01 5.57 -6.82
N ASN A 67 5.21 5.05 -7.13
CA ASN A 67 6.42 5.29 -6.35
C ASN A 67 6.71 6.80 -6.26
N CYS A 68 6.94 7.30 -5.04
CA CYS A 68 7.24 8.71 -4.82
C CYS A 68 8.53 9.15 -5.53
N SER A 69 9.55 8.29 -5.61
CA SER A 69 10.82 8.59 -6.29
C SER A 69 10.64 8.89 -7.79
N ILE A 70 9.64 8.28 -8.42
CA ILE A 70 9.28 8.52 -9.82
C ILE A 70 8.37 9.74 -9.90
N ASN A 71 7.29 9.78 -9.10
CA ASN A 71 6.29 10.83 -9.18
C ASN A 71 6.78 12.21 -8.73
N LYS A 72 7.76 12.30 -7.83
CA LYS A 72 8.43 13.56 -7.48
C LYS A 72 9.15 14.22 -8.67
N ARG A 73 9.46 13.44 -9.72
CA ARG A 73 10.09 13.93 -10.97
C ARG A 73 9.07 14.32 -12.04
N SER A 74 7.79 14.13 -11.78
CA SER A 74 6.72 14.48 -12.71
C SER A 74 6.57 16.00 -12.82
N PRO A 75 6.29 16.55 -14.01
CA PRO A 75 5.93 17.96 -14.16
C PRO A 75 4.63 18.31 -13.38
N PHE A 76 3.83 17.31 -13.01
CA PHE A 76 2.57 17.47 -12.28
C PHE A 76 2.69 17.19 -10.78
N ALA A 77 3.91 17.01 -10.25
CA ALA A 77 4.15 16.69 -8.84
C ALA A 77 3.57 17.75 -7.90
N SER A 78 3.77 19.02 -8.23
CA SER A 78 3.29 20.18 -7.44
C SER A 78 1.94 20.72 -7.88
N GLN A 79 1.28 20.06 -8.85
CA GLN A 79 -0.04 20.49 -9.32
C GLN A 79 -1.10 20.20 -8.25
N GLU A 80 -1.92 21.22 -7.96
CA GLU A 80 -3.14 21.07 -7.17
C GLU A 80 -4.18 20.31 -7.99
N LYS A 81 -4.65 19.18 -7.46
CA LYS A 81 -5.59 18.29 -8.14
C LYS A 81 -6.94 18.35 -7.44
N ASP A 82 -8.03 18.34 -8.21
CA ASP A 82 -9.38 18.61 -7.69
C ASP A 82 -9.80 17.76 -6.48
N VAL A 83 -9.46 16.46 -6.49
CA VAL A 83 -9.86 15.52 -5.43
C VAL A 83 -8.73 15.25 -4.45
N ILE A 84 -7.53 14.92 -4.94
CA ILE A 84 -6.41 14.53 -4.07
C ILE A 84 -5.71 15.74 -3.41
N GLY A 85 -5.94 16.94 -3.92
CA GLY A 85 -5.28 18.17 -3.50
C GLY A 85 -3.84 18.25 -3.99
N GLY A 86 -3.06 19.12 -3.36
CA GLY A 86 -1.63 19.24 -3.56
C GLY A 86 -0.86 17.99 -3.11
N GLY A 87 0.21 17.66 -3.84
CA GLY A 87 1.10 16.53 -3.55
C GLY A 87 0.66 15.20 -4.17
N CYS A 88 1.19 14.11 -3.62
CA CYS A 88 0.97 12.74 -4.12
C CYS A 88 0.75 11.71 -3.00
N LYS A 89 0.44 12.16 -1.78
CA LYS A 89 0.23 11.28 -0.62
C LYS A 89 -0.99 11.66 0.20
N TRP A 90 -1.72 10.65 0.65
CA TRP A 90 -2.69 10.77 1.74
C TRP A 90 -2.32 9.83 2.87
N THR A 91 -2.84 10.11 4.07
CA THR A 91 -2.92 9.08 5.10
C THR A 91 -3.96 8.04 4.70
N LEU A 92 -3.80 6.79 5.14
CA LEU A 92 -4.78 5.73 4.94
C LEU A 92 -6.13 6.11 5.54
N ARG A 93 -6.13 6.79 6.69
CA ARG A 93 -7.35 7.31 7.32
C ARG A 93 -8.09 8.33 6.45
N ARG A 94 -7.37 9.17 5.70
CA ARG A 94 -8.00 10.10 4.75
C ARG A 94 -8.64 9.33 3.59
N LEU A 95 -7.98 8.30 3.07
CA LEU A 95 -8.58 7.42 2.06
C LEU A 95 -9.82 6.69 2.59
N GLN A 96 -9.78 6.18 3.83
CA GLN A 96 -10.92 5.56 4.48
C GLN A 96 -12.13 6.49 4.46
N ARG A 97 -11.98 7.73 4.97
CA ARG A 97 -13.07 8.72 4.97
C ARG A 97 -13.59 9.00 3.56
N TRP A 98 -12.69 9.15 2.60
CA TRP A 98 -13.07 9.36 1.20
C TRP A 98 -13.92 8.19 0.66
N VAL A 99 -13.55 6.94 0.95
CA VAL A 99 -14.33 5.75 0.57
C VAL A 99 -15.70 5.73 1.25
N GLU A 100 -15.73 6.01 2.55
CA GLU A 100 -16.94 6.04 3.39
C GLU A 100 -17.94 7.08 2.88
N GLU A 101 -17.45 8.26 2.48
CA GLU A 101 -18.25 9.38 1.98
C GLU A 101 -18.67 9.23 0.50
N SER A 102 -17.93 8.45 -0.29
CA SER A 102 -18.17 8.31 -1.74
C SER A 102 -19.37 7.42 -2.11
N SER A 103 -19.98 6.71 -1.15
CA SER A 103 -21.11 5.81 -1.42
C SER A 103 -21.93 5.54 -0.15
N ALA A 104 -23.24 5.32 -0.30
CA ALA A 104 -24.11 4.90 0.79
C ALA A 104 -23.64 3.61 1.51
N HIS A 105 -22.89 2.75 0.82
CA HIS A 105 -22.32 1.51 1.38
C HIS A 105 -20.79 1.63 1.62
N GLY A 106 -20.25 2.86 1.69
CA GLY A 106 -18.81 3.11 1.78
C GLY A 106 -18.16 2.46 3.00
N VAL A 107 -18.77 2.61 4.18
CA VAL A 107 -18.31 2.00 5.45
C VAL A 107 -18.22 0.48 5.33
N GLU A 108 -19.29 -0.17 4.88
CA GLU A 108 -19.33 -1.63 4.72
C GLU A 108 -18.28 -2.11 3.71
N ARG A 109 -18.09 -1.38 2.61
CA ARG A 109 -17.07 -1.72 1.59
C ARG A 109 -15.66 -1.60 2.16
N TRP A 110 -15.39 -0.55 2.94
CA TRP A 110 -14.11 -0.37 3.61
C TRP A 110 -13.84 -1.49 4.61
N ASP A 111 -14.80 -1.83 5.47
CA ASP A 111 -14.65 -2.90 6.47
C ASP A 111 -14.35 -4.25 5.82
N ARG A 112 -15.07 -4.57 4.72
CA ARG A 112 -14.83 -5.79 3.94
C ARG A 112 -13.44 -5.79 3.29
N LEU A 113 -12.99 -4.66 2.75
CA LEU A 113 -11.64 -4.52 2.19
C LEU A 113 -10.58 -4.68 3.28
N TRP A 114 -10.74 -4.02 4.41
CA TRP A 114 -9.79 -4.06 5.51
C TRP A 114 -9.68 -5.46 6.12
N ALA A 115 -10.79 -6.19 6.23
CA ALA A 115 -10.76 -7.60 6.61
C ALA A 115 -9.90 -8.44 5.65
N LYS A 116 -10.05 -8.24 4.34
CA LYS A 116 -9.23 -8.93 3.32
C LYS A 116 -7.77 -8.54 3.37
N ILE A 117 -7.46 -7.27 3.62
CA ILE A 117 -6.08 -6.78 3.80
C ILE A 117 -5.44 -7.45 5.02
N ARG A 118 -6.14 -7.54 6.16
CA ARG A 118 -5.64 -8.24 7.34
C ARG A 118 -5.38 -9.72 7.05
N SER A 119 -6.29 -10.40 6.36
CA SER A 119 -6.08 -11.79 5.93
C SER A 119 -4.87 -11.93 5.02
N LEU A 120 -4.69 -11.02 4.05
CA LEU A 120 -3.53 -10.99 3.16
C LEU A 120 -2.23 -10.87 3.97
N VAL A 121 -2.14 -9.91 4.90
CA VAL A 121 -0.97 -9.74 5.76
C VAL A 121 -0.67 -11.01 6.56
N CYS A 122 -1.69 -11.59 7.22
CA CYS A 122 -1.51 -12.82 7.99
C CYS A 122 -1.01 -13.98 7.11
N LEU A 123 -1.62 -14.18 5.94
CA LEU A 123 -1.24 -15.25 5.02
C LEU A 123 0.17 -15.08 4.44
N THR A 124 0.63 -13.84 4.26
CA THR A 124 2.00 -13.56 3.83
C THR A 124 3.03 -13.86 4.93
N VAL A 125 2.72 -13.55 6.19
CA VAL A 125 3.63 -13.74 7.32
C VAL A 125 3.61 -15.18 7.83
N LEU A 126 2.48 -15.89 7.68
CA LEU A 126 2.27 -17.23 8.23
C LEU A 126 3.41 -18.23 7.94
N PRO A 127 3.95 -18.34 6.70
CA PRO A 127 5.04 -19.27 6.41
C PRO A 127 6.33 -19.00 7.20
N LEU A 128 6.52 -17.79 7.73
CA LEU A 128 7.71 -17.47 8.54
C LEU A 128 7.74 -18.26 9.86
N ALA A 129 6.59 -18.65 10.40
CA ALA A 129 6.54 -19.48 11.61
C ALA A 129 7.20 -20.85 11.38
N ASP A 130 7.08 -21.42 10.18
CA ASP A 130 7.67 -22.74 9.88
C ASP A 130 9.19 -22.65 9.58
N VAL A 131 9.64 -21.50 9.09
CA VAL A 131 11.05 -21.28 8.67
C VAL A 131 11.92 -20.82 9.83
N VAL A 132 11.40 -19.99 10.73
CA VAL A 132 12.17 -19.44 11.85
C VAL A 132 12.01 -20.36 13.07
N PRO A 133 13.09 -21.01 13.57
CA PRO A 133 12.97 -21.94 14.68
C PRO A 133 12.40 -21.26 15.94
N GLY A 134 11.41 -21.90 16.57
CA GLY A 134 10.96 -21.54 17.91
C GLY A 134 11.93 -22.04 19.00
N GLY A 135 12.02 -21.34 20.13
CA GLY A 135 12.85 -21.77 21.26
C GLY A 135 13.10 -20.68 22.31
N VAL A 136 13.48 -21.09 23.52
CA VAL A 136 13.80 -20.18 24.64
C VAL A 136 14.94 -19.25 24.22
N GLY A 137 14.66 -17.94 24.15
CA GLY A 137 15.62 -16.90 23.74
C GLY A 137 15.38 -16.28 22.36
N HIS A 138 14.50 -16.87 21.54
CA HIS A 138 14.14 -16.35 20.21
C HIS A 138 12.99 -15.31 20.21
N ASP A 139 12.41 -15.00 21.38
CA ASP A 139 11.34 -14.00 21.56
C ASP A 139 11.85 -12.54 21.60
N SER A 140 13.12 -12.31 21.30
CA SER A 140 13.76 -10.98 21.42
C SER A 140 13.79 -10.21 20.09
N CYS A 141 13.28 -10.78 19.01
CA CYS A 141 13.34 -10.19 17.67
C CYS A 141 11.98 -9.64 17.26
N PHE A 142 11.99 -8.43 16.72
CA PHE A 142 10.86 -7.87 16.00
C PHE A 142 11.33 -7.37 14.65
N GLU A 143 10.42 -7.32 13.69
CA GLU A 143 10.69 -6.70 12.40
C GLU A 143 9.52 -5.86 11.93
N LEU A 144 9.84 -4.70 11.37
CA LEU A 144 8.90 -3.76 10.79
C LEU A 144 8.93 -3.89 9.27
N PHE A 145 7.81 -4.33 8.70
CA PHE A 145 7.64 -4.50 7.28
C PHE A 145 6.79 -3.37 6.68
N GLY A 146 7.12 -2.97 5.46
CA GLY A 146 6.27 -2.15 4.59
C GLY A 146 5.59 -3.02 3.54
N PHE A 147 4.29 -3.23 3.68
CA PHE A 147 3.48 -3.95 2.71
C PHE A 147 2.96 -2.97 1.66
N ASP A 148 3.24 -3.25 0.39
CA ASP A 148 2.74 -2.47 -0.74
C ASP A 148 1.56 -3.21 -1.35
N VAL A 149 0.37 -2.64 -1.19
CA VAL A 149 -0.90 -3.26 -1.57
C VAL A 149 -1.61 -2.40 -2.60
N MET A 150 -1.96 -2.99 -3.73
CA MET A 150 -2.84 -2.37 -4.71
C MET A 150 -4.26 -2.89 -4.54
N VAL A 151 -5.25 -2.01 -4.59
CA VAL A 151 -6.65 -2.38 -4.49
C VAL A 151 -7.31 -2.19 -5.85
N ASP A 152 -8.25 -3.06 -6.23
CA ASP A 152 -9.02 -2.89 -7.45
C ASP A 152 -10.01 -1.70 -7.37
N CYS A 153 -10.52 -1.26 -8.53
CA CYS A 153 -11.47 -0.16 -8.65
C CYS A 153 -12.82 -0.43 -7.95
N ARG A 154 -13.12 -1.69 -7.61
CA ARG A 154 -14.34 -2.11 -6.90
C ARG A 154 -14.12 -2.24 -5.40
N LEU A 155 -12.94 -1.90 -4.87
CA LEU A 155 -12.56 -2.09 -3.46
C LEU A 155 -12.80 -3.53 -2.98
N SER A 156 -12.71 -4.49 -3.90
CA SER A 156 -13.15 -5.87 -3.66
C SER A 156 -11.97 -6.80 -3.41
N ARG A 157 -10.82 -6.53 -4.00
CA ARG A 157 -9.64 -7.38 -3.95
C ARG A 157 -8.38 -6.54 -3.68
N PRO A 158 -7.71 -6.77 -2.55
CA PRO A 158 -6.34 -6.32 -2.36
C PRO A 158 -5.38 -7.29 -3.06
N HIS A 159 -4.32 -6.73 -3.65
CA HIS A 159 -3.23 -7.43 -4.31
C HIS A 159 -1.94 -7.04 -3.61
N LEU A 160 -1.20 -8.01 -3.09
CA LEU A 160 0.15 -7.77 -2.58
C LEU A 160 1.07 -7.54 -3.77
N ILE A 161 1.82 -6.44 -3.76
CA ILE A 161 2.81 -6.10 -4.79
C ILE A 161 4.20 -6.51 -4.30
N GLU A 162 4.57 -6.05 -3.11
CA GLU A 162 5.85 -6.37 -2.49
C GLU A 162 5.80 -6.20 -0.96
N VAL A 163 6.77 -6.80 -0.28
CA VAL A 163 7.01 -6.60 1.15
C VAL A 163 8.44 -6.07 1.33
N ASN A 164 8.56 -4.91 1.95
CA ASN A 164 9.82 -4.24 2.21
C ASN A 164 10.27 -4.51 3.66
N CYS A 165 11.44 -5.09 3.88
CA CYS A 165 12.01 -5.32 5.22
C CYS A 165 12.63 -4.06 5.86
N SER A 166 12.81 -2.99 5.09
CA SER A 166 13.31 -1.69 5.58
C SER A 166 12.46 -0.55 5.02
N PRO A 167 11.22 -0.41 5.48
CA PRO A 167 10.33 0.64 4.98
C PRO A 167 10.86 2.01 5.38
N ALA A 168 10.86 2.95 4.43
CA ALA A 168 11.22 4.33 4.72
C ALA A 168 10.20 4.98 5.69
N LEU A 169 10.71 5.68 6.70
CA LEU A 169 9.95 6.42 7.72
C LEU A 169 10.23 7.94 7.66
N GLY A 170 10.66 8.44 6.49
CA GLY A 170 10.98 9.85 6.30
C GLY A 170 9.74 10.75 6.38
N LEU A 171 9.91 11.97 6.90
CA LEU A 171 8.83 12.94 7.17
C LEU A 171 8.78 14.09 6.14
N ASP A 172 8.89 13.76 4.85
CA ASP A 172 9.04 14.74 3.77
C ASP A 172 7.76 15.56 3.53
N GLU A 173 6.58 14.93 3.69
CA GLU A 173 5.27 15.51 3.40
C GLU A 173 4.37 15.45 4.65
N PRO A 174 3.32 16.31 4.75
CA PRO A 174 2.40 16.28 5.90
C PRO A 174 1.76 14.92 6.16
N ALA A 175 1.54 14.11 5.12
CA ALA A 175 0.98 12.76 5.22
C ALA A 175 1.96 11.72 5.80
N ASP A 176 3.24 12.05 5.92
CA ASP A 176 4.25 11.17 6.51
C ASP A 176 4.33 11.29 8.05
N ARG A 177 3.68 12.31 8.64
CA ARG A 177 3.72 12.63 10.08
C ARG A 177 2.69 11.88 10.93
#